data_AF-A0A251XNS9-F1
#
_entry.id   AF-A0A251XNS9-F1
#
_cell.length_a   1.000
_cell.length_b   1.000
_cell.length_c   1.000
_cell.angle_alpha   90.00
_cell.angle_beta   90.00
_cell.angle_gamma   90.00
#
_symmetry.space_group_name_H-M   'P 1'
#
loop_
_entity.id
_entity.type
_entity.pdbx_description
1 polymer ?
#
loop_
_entity_poly.entity_id
_entity_poly.type
_entity_poly.pdbx_seq_one_letter_code
_entity_poly.pdbx_strand_id
1 'polypeptide(L)' 'MLAGELAPSFALDGLLKDVTLMLAALDGADAHDFDTAMLEALRETYAEASSAGHGGDDVAAVGTVFGLPTGPDA' A
#
# COMPACT_ATOMS: atom_id res chain seq x y z
N MET A 1 5.57 12.17 -5.84
CA MET A 1 6.49 11.53 -4.87
C MET A 1 7.79 12.31 -4.68
N LEU A 2 8.67 12.43 -5.68
CA LEU A 2 9.99 13.06 -5.49
C LEU A 2 9.94 14.57 -5.18
N ALA A 3 8.85 15.25 -5.54
CA ALA A 3 8.58 16.63 -5.18
C ALA A 3 7.56 16.75 -4.02
N GLY A 4 7.34 15.67 -3.25
CA GLY A 4 6.34 15.63 -2.17
C GLY A 4 4.88 15.67 -2.62
N GLU A 5 4.59 15.78 -3.92
CA GLU A 5 3.23 15.77 -4.48
C GLU A 5 2.67 14.34 -4.54
N LEU A 6 1.46 14.16 -4.02
CA LEU A 6 0.76 12.86 -3.90
C LEU A 6 -0.57 12.80 -4.67
N ALA A 7 -0.73 13.63 -5.70
CA ALA A 7 -1.90 13.55 -6.58
C ALA A 7 -2.02 12.13 -7.18
N PRO A 8 -3.18 11.48 -7.08
CA PRO A 8 -3.29 10.05 -7.38
C PRO A 8 -3.20 9.78 -8.88
N SER A 9 -2.20 9.00 -9.28
CA SER A 9 -2.23 8.23 -10.54
C SER A 9 -2.87 6.88 -10.30
N PHE A 10 -2.62 6.30 -9.12
CA PHE A 10 -3.33 5.14 -8.60
C PHE A 10 -3.56 5.33 -7.11
N ALA A 11 -4.81 5.27 -6.66
CA ALA A 11 -5.14 5.53 -5.26
C ALA A 11 -4.59 4.43 -4.35
N LEU A 12 -4.06 4.83 -3.19
CA LEU A 12 -3.46 3.93 -2.20
C LEU A 12 -4.43 2.84 -1.74
N ASP A 13 -5.68 3.18 -1.46
CA ASP A 13 -6.71 2.21 -1.08
C ASP A 13 -7.04 1.21 -2.21
N GLY A 14 -6.84 1.62 -3.46
CA GLY A 14 -6.97 0.74 -4.62
C GLY A 14 -5.96 -0.40 -4.58
N LEU A 15 -4.69 -0.08 -4.27
CA LEU A 15 -3.63 -1.08 -4.14
C LEU A 15 -3.80 -1.95 -2.89
N LEU A 16 -4.17 -1.34 -1.76
CA LEU A 16 -4.49 -2.08 -0.53
C LEU A 16 -5.58 -3.13 -0.77
N LYS A 17 -6.64 -2.76 -1.49
CA LYS A 17 -7.71 -3.68 -1.89
C LYS A 17 -7.17 -4.80 -2.78
N ASP A 18 -6.34 -4.50 -3.79
CA ASP A 18 -5.79 -5.52 -4.69
C ASP A 18 -4.89 -6.53 -3.94
N VAL A 19 -4.00 -6.06 -3.06
CA VAL A 19 -3.15 -6.95 -2.23
C VAL A 19 -3.99 -7.83 -1.30
N THR A 20 -5.05 -7.27 -0.71
CA THR A 20 -5.98 -8.02 0.14
C THR A 20 -6.68 -9.12 -0.65
N LEU A 21 -7.09 -8.85 -1.90
CA LEU A 21 -7.70 -9.86 -2.77
C LEU A 21 -6.71 -10.94 -3.20
N MET A 22 -5.43 -10.61 -3.41
CA MET A 22 -4.39 -11.61 -3.69
C MET A 22 -4.22 -12.59 -2.53
N LEU A 23 -4.15 -12.10 -1.29
CA LEU A 23 -4.08 -12.96 -0.10
C LEU A 23 -5.34 -13.83 0.04
N ALA A 24 -6.53 -13.26 -0.17
CA ALA A 24 -7.78 -14.01 -0.11
C ALA A 24 -7.87 -15.12 -1.18
N ALA A 25 -7.28 -14.90 -2.36
CA ALA A 25 -7.23 -15.92 -3.41
C ALA A 25 -6.31 -17.10 -3.06
N LEU A 26 -5.29 -16.87 -2.23
CA LEU A 26 -4.34 -17.89 -1.79
C LEU A 26 -4.90 -18.74 -0.63
N ASP A 27 -5.79 -18.20 0.19
CA ASP A 27 -6.46 -18.91 1.30
C ASP A 27 -7.36 -20.08 0.81
N GLY A 28 -7.87 -20.00 -0.43
CA GLY A 28 -8.76 -21.01 -1.02
C GLY A 28 -8.12 -21.94 -2.06
N ALA A 29 -6.86 -21.72 -2.42
CA ALA A 29 -6.14 -22.54 -3.39
C ALA A 29 -5.27 -23.59 -2.69
N ASP A 30 -4.91 -24.68 -3.37
CA ASP A 30 -3.78 -25.56 -3.00
C ASP A 30 -2.43 -24.80 -3.15
N ALA A 31 -2.36 -23.56 -2.65
CA ALA A 31 -1.23 -22.66 -2.70
C ALA A 31 -0.24 -22.94 -1.55
N HIS A 32 -0.18 -24.19 -1.07
CA HIS A 32 0.71 -24.63 0.02
C HIS A 32 2.18 -24.27 -0.22
N ASP A 33 2.58 -24.03 -1.48
CA ASP A 33 3.93 -23.65 -1.88
C ASP A 33 4.13 -22.15 -2.15
N PHE A 34 3.11 -21.31 -1.98
CA PHE A 34 3.23 -19.87 -2.18
C PHE A 34 3.48 -19.14 -0.85
N ASP A 35 4.64 -18.50 -0.74
CA ASP A 35 4.99 -17.68 0.42
C ASP A 35 4.24 -16.34 0.40
N THR A 36 3.38 -16.12 1.40
CA THR A 36 2.56 -14.91 1.54
C THR A 36 3.23 -13.80 2.33
N ALA A 37 4.39 -14.02 2.94
CA ALA A 37 4.97 -13.09 3.91
C ALA A 37 5.16 -11.67 3.35
N MET A 38 5.60 -11.56 2.08
CA MET A 38 5.77 -10.26 1.42
C MET A 38 4.42 -9.57 1.16
N LEU A 39 3.38 -10.32 0.78
CA LEU A 39 2.04 -9.76 0.54
C LEU A 39 1.40 -9.29 1.86
N GLU A 40 1.61 -10.02 2.95
CA GLU A 40 1.16 -9.64 4.28
C GLU A 40 1.83 -8.35 4.75
N ALA A 41 3.16 -8.25 4.60
CA ALA A 41 3.91 -7.04 4.92
C ALA A 41 3.45 -5.83 4.09
N LEU A 42 3.21 -6.03 2.79
CA LEU A 42 2.67 -4.98 1.92
C LEU A 42 1.28 -4.55 2.39
N ARG A 43 0.36 -5.48 2.67
CA ARG A 43 -0.98 -5.18 3.15
C ARG A 43 -0.93 -4.34 4.42
N GLU A 44 -0.10 -4.71 5.39
CA GLU A 44 0.05 -3.99 6.65
C GLU A 44 0.60 -2.57 6.43
N THR A 45 1.64 -2.43 5.62
CA THR A 45 2.26 -1.13 5.32
C THR A 45 1.26 -0.19 4.62
N TYR A 46 0.52 -0.68 3.63
CA TYR A 46 -0.50 0.12 2.96
C TYR A 46 -1.71 0.42 3.87
N ALA A 47 -2.10 -0.51 4.75
CA ALA A 47 -3.15 -0.26 5.74
C ALA A 47 -2.75 0.84 6.73
N GLU A 48 -1.48 0.87 7.16
CA GLU A 48 -0.96 1.94 8.01
C GLU A 48 -1.07 3.30 7.32
N ALA A 49 -0.55 3.42 6.09
CA ALA A 49 -0.64 4.66 5.31
C ALA A 49 -2.11 5.11 5.07
N SER A 50 -3.00 4.16 4.73
CA SER A 50 -4.43 4.43 4.58
C SER A 50 -5.05 4.97 5.87
N SER A 51 -4.75 4.34 7.02
CA SER A 51 -5.22 4.76 8.34
C SER A 51 -4.71 6.14 8.77
N ALA A 52 -3.55 6.56 8.24
CA ALA A 52 -2.98 7.88 8.41
C ALA A 52 -3.65 8.97 7.52
N GLY A 53 -4.62 8.59 6.69
CA GLY A 53 -5.41 9.50 5.85
C GLY A 53 -4.98 9.54 4.38
N HIS A 54 -4.02 8.71 3.97
CA HIS A 54 -3.50 8.69 2.59
C HIS A 54 -4.29 7.79 1.63
N GLY A 55 -5.44 7.25 2.03
CA GLY A 55 -6.19 6.30 1.19
C GLY A 55 -6.56 6.82 -0.20
N GLY A 56 -6.84 8.13 -0.31
CA GLY A 56 -7.14 8.81 -1.57
C GLY A 56 -5.93 9.38 -2.32
N ASP A 57 -4.75 9.36 -1.70
CA ASP A 57 -3.50 9.83 -2.31
C ASP A 57 -2.92 8.75 -3.25
N ASP A 58 -1.90 9.11 -4.03
CA ASP A 58 -1.16 8.13 -4.82
C ASP A 58 -0.56 7.02 -3.95
N VAL A 59 -0.41 5.81 -4.49
CA VAL A 59 0.27 4.69 -3.81
C VAL A 59 1.66 5.03 -3.29
N ALA A 60 2.35 6.01 -3.89
CA ALA A 60 3.62 6.51 -3.39
C ALA A 60 3.55 7.11 -1.97
N ALA A 61 2.35 7.46 -1.48
CA ALA A 61 2.12 7.92 -0.12
C ALA A 61 2.48 6.87 0.95
N VAL A 62 2.64 5.59 0.59
CA VAL A 62 3.22 4.57 1.48
C VAL A 62 4.59 4.97 2.03
N GLY A 63 5.31 5.84 1.31
CA GLY A 63 6.56 6.43 1.75
C GLY A 63 6.51 7.13 3.11
N THR A 64 5.34 7.66 3.50
CA THR A 64 5.18 8.38 4.78
C THR A 64 5.33 7.46 5.99
N VAL A 65 4.98 6.17 5.85
CA VAL A 65 5.22 5.13 6.87
C VAL A 65 6.72 4.99 7.16
N PHE A 66 7.55 5.20 6.15
CA PHE A 66 9.02 5.15 6.28
C PHE A 66 9.65 6.52 6.61
N GLY A 67 8.83 7.53 6.90
CA GLY A 67 9.29 8.88 7.22
C GLY A 67 9.74 9.71 6.01
N LEU A 68 9.31 9.36 4.79
CA LEU A 68 9.53 10.24 3.64
C LEU A 68 8.71 11.53 3.81
N PRO A 69 9.31 12.71 3.57
CA PRO A 69 8.61 13.98 3.67
C PRO A 69 7.53 14.11 2.59
N THR A 70 6.49 14.89 2.90
CA THR A 70 5.38 15.20 1.99
C THR A 70 5.17 16.70 1.88
N GLY A 71 4.67 17.16 0.72
CA GLY A 71 4.38 18.57 0.49
C GLY A 71 5.54 19.35 -0.14
N PRO A 72 5.39 20.67 -0.32
CA PRO A 72 6.29 21.50 -1.13
C PRO A 72 7.68 21.72 -0.53
N ASP A 73 7.87 21.40 0.76
CA ASP A 73 9.15 21.50 1.48
C ASP A 73 9.88 20.14 1.56
N ALA A 74 9.37 19.11 0.87
CA ALA A 74 9.93 17.75 0.81
C ALA A 74 11.14 17.62 -0.13
#